data_AF-A0A0A0JY51-F1
#
_entry.id   AF-A0A0A0JY51-F1
#
_cell.length_a   1.000
_cell.length_b   1.000
_cell.length_c   1.000
_cell.angle_alpha   90.00
_cell.angle_beta   90.00
_cell.angle_gamma   90.00
#
_symmetry.space_group_name_H-M   'P 1'
#
loop_
_entity.id
_entity.type
_entity.pdbx_description
1 polymer ?
#
loop_
_entity_poly.entity_id
_entity_poly.type
_entity_poly.pdbx_seq_one_letter_code
_entity_poly.pdbx_strand_id
1 'polypeptide(L)' 'MVIQTFTVEAQVLTSDERDAVWPLIVVEAPDFGAYQNRTERVIPVVRLRRVA' A
#
# COMPACT_ATOMS: atom_id res chain seq x y z
N MET A 1 3.99 23.04 6.67
CA MET A 1 3.78 21.58 6.59
C MET A 1 4.30 20.99 7.90
N VAL A 2 3.44 20.45 8.76
CA VAL A 2 3.89 19.88 10.04
C VAL A 2 4.26 18.43 9.79
N ILE A 3 5.54 18.11 9.94
CA ILE A 3 6.03 16.72 9.90
C ILE A 3 5.72 16.09 11.26
N GLN A 4 5.12 14.90 11.26
CA GLN A 4 4.89 14.11 12.47
C GLN A 4 5.60 12.77 12.35
N THR A 5 6.15 12.32 13.48
CA THR A 5 6.76 10.99 13.64
C THR A 5 6.03 10.26 14.76
N PHE A 6 5.54 9.04 14.50
CA PHE A 6 4.84 8.22 15.48
C PHE A 6 5.05 6.73 15.21
N THR A 7 4.88 5.92 16.24
CA THR A 7 4.94 4.45 16.14
C THR A 7 3.72 3.94 15.38
N VAL A 8 3.95 2.98 14.48
CA VAL A 8 2.89 2.30 13.73
C VAL A 8 3.05 0.79 13.84
N GLU A 9 1.92 0.11 13.85
CA GLU A 9 1.83 -1.32 13.57
C GLU A 9 1.73 -1.50 12.05
N ALA A 10 2.63 -2.32 11.50
CA ALA A 10 2.67 -2.65 10.08
C ALA A 10 2.14 -4.06 9.84
N GLN A 11 1.17 -4.20 8.94
CA GLN A 11 0.61 -5.48 8.55
C GLN A 11 0.60 -5.60 7.03
N VAL A 12 1.20 -6.66 6.49
CA VAL A 12 1.05 -7.00 5.07
C VAL A 12 -0.38 -7.47 4.85
N LEU A 13 -1.07 -6.87 3.88
CA LEU A 13 -2.41 -7.28 3.50
C LEU A 13 -2.40 -8.68 2.87
N THR A 14 -3.48 -9.43 3.11
CA THR A 14 -3.76 -10.64 2.33
C THR A 14 -3.99 -10.28 0.85
N SER A 15 -3.93 -11.27 -0.04
CA SER A 15 -4.15 -11.04 -1.48
C SER A 15 -5.50 -10.38 -1.75
N ASP A 16 -6.57 -10.87 -1.12
CA ASP A 16 -7.93 -10.33 -1.31
C ASP A 16 -8.07 -8.89 -0.81
N GLU A 17 -7.52 -8.59 0.38
CA GLU A 17 -7.50 -7.22 0.90
C GLU A 17 -6.68 -6.29 0.02
N ARG A 18 -5.54 -6.77 -0.50
CA ARG A 18 -4.66 -6.03 -1.40
C ARG A 18 -5.37 -5.71 -2.71
N ASP A 19 -6.04 -6.68 -3.31
CA ASP A 19 -6.71 -6.51 -4.60
C ASP A 19 -7.91 -5.57 -4.49
N ALA A 20 -8.58 -5.52 -3.34
CA ALA A 20 -9.63 -4.54 -3.07
C ALA A 20 -9.11 -3.08 -2.99
N VAL A 21 -7.91 -2.85 -2.44
CA VAL A 21 -7.37 -1.49 -2.24
C VAL A 21 -6.46 -1.02 -3.38
N TRP A 22 -5.90 -1.93 -4.17
CA TRP A 22 -4.94 -1.61 -5.22
C TRP A 22 -5.46 -0.58 -6.25
N PRO A 23 -6.73 -0.63 -6.72
CA PRO A 23 -7.25 0.38 -7.64
C PRO A 23 -7.21 1.80 -7.05
N LEU A 24 -7.47 1.94 -5.74
CA LEU A 24 -7.43 3.24 -5.06
C LEU A 24 -5.99 3.79 -5.02
N ILE A 25 -5.01 2.93 -4.77
CA ILE A 25 -3.58 3.30 -4.79
C ILE A 25 -3.17 3.77 -6.19
N VAL A 26 -3.60 3.07 -7.25
CA VAL A 26 -3.26 3.44 -8.63
C VAL A 26 -3.94 4.74 -9.06
N VAL A 27 -5.14 5.04 -8.55
CA VAL A 27 -5.79 6.34 -8.79
C VAL A 27 -4.98 7.49 -8.18
N GLU A 28 -4.50 7.33 -6.95
CA GLU A 28 -3.72 8.35 -6.26
C GLU A 28 -2.26 8.43 -6.78
N ALA A 29 -1.70 7.30 -7.19
CA ALA A 29 -0.32 7.16 -7.64
C ALA A 29 -0.21 6.20 -8.85
N PRO A 30 -0.46 6.70 -10.08
CA PRO A 30 -0.54 5.88 -11.29
C PRO A 30 0.72 5.07 -11.61
N ASP A 31 1.90 5.54 -11.19
CA ASP A 31 3.18 4.87 -11.42
C ASP A 31 3.22 3.45 -10.83
N PHE A 32 2.49 3.19 -9.75
CA PHE A 32 2.39 1.84 -9.19
C PHE A 32 1.69 0.86 -10.13
N GLY A 33 0.70 1.32 -10.89
CA GLY A 33 0.05 0.52 -11.93
C GLY A 33 1.05 0.12 -13.02
N ALA A 34 1.94 1.04 -13.42
CA ALA A 34 3.00 0.75 -14.37
C ALA A 34 4.04 -0.25 -13.81
N TYR A 35 4.34 -0.21 -12.50
CA TYR A 35 5.24 -1.17 -11.87
C TYR A 35 4.68 -2.59 -11.85
N GLN A 36 3.38 -2.77 -11.62
CA GLN A 36 2.79 -4.11 -11.64
C GLN A 36 2.94 -4.78 -13.01
N ASN A 37 2.87 -4.03 -14.10
CA ASN A 37 3.07 -4.56 -15.45
C ASN A 37 4.52 -5.02 -15.73
N ARG A 38 5.47 -4.71 -14.85
CA ARG A 38 6.89 -5.06 -15.00
C ARG A 38 7.30 -6.27 -14.16
N THR A 39 6.35 -6.93 -13.49
CA THR A 39 6.65 -8.05 -12.61
C THR A 39 5.54 -9.08 -12.60
N GLU A 40 5.91 -10.34 -12.41
CA GLU A 40 4.96 -11.45 -12.29
C GLU A 40 4.53 -11.69 -10.83
N ARG A 41 5.24 -11.08 -9.86
CA ARG A 41 4.87 -11.19 -8.44
C ARG A 41 3.79 -10.19 -8.09
N VAL A 42 2.89 -10.58 -7.19
CA VAL A 42 1.94 -9.63 -6.58
C VAL A 42 2.72 -8.64 -5.73
N ILE A 43 2.53 -7.33 -5.99
CA ILE A 43 3.16 -6.27 -5.20
C ILE A 43 2.48 -6.22 -3.83
N PRO A 44 3.22 -6.47 -2.72
CA PRO A 44 2.64 -6.46 -1.38
C PRO A 44 2.24 -5.03 -0.98
N VAL A 45 1.11 -4.92 -0.28
CA VAL A 45 0.63 -3.66 0.31
C VAL A 45 0.65 -3.79 1.82
N VAL A 46 1.18 -2.77 2.49
CA VAL A 46 1.30 -2.74 3.96
C VAL A 46 0.33 -1.72 4.53
N ARG A 47 -0.56 -2.17 5.40
CA ARG A 47 -1.42 -1.31 6.21
C ARG A 47 -0.63 -0.82 7.41
N LEU A 48 -0.64 0.49 7.63
CA LEU A 48 -0.05 1.13 8.81
C LEU A 48 -1.16 1.61 9.73
N ARG A 49 -1.16 1.17 10.99
CA ARG A 49 -2.06 1.66 12.04
C ARG A 49 -1.22 2.37 13.09
N ARG A 50 -1.58 3.60 13.47
CA ARG A 50 -0.89 4.30 14.55
C ARG A 50 -1.10 3.56 15.87
N VAL A 51 -0.02 3.32 16.60
CA VAL A 51 -0.06 2.75 17.95
C VAL A 51 -0.32 3.90 18.93
N ALA A 52 -1.19 3.66 19.91
CA ALA A 52 -1.52 4.61 20.97
C ALA A 52 -0.35 4.79 21.94
#